data_AF-A0A7S1X2S9-F1
#
_entry.id   AF-A0A7S1X2S9-F1
#
_cell.length_a   1.000
_cell.length_b   1.000
_cell.length_c   1.000
_cell.angle_alpha   90.00
_cell.angle_beta   90.00
_cell.angle_gamma   90.00
#
_symmetry.space_group_name_H-M   'P 1'
#
loop_
_entity.id
_entity.type
_entity.pdbx_description
1 polymer ?
#
loop_
_entity_poly.entity_id
_entity_poly.type
_entity_poly.pdbx_seq_one_letter_code
_entity_poly.pdbx_strand_id
1 'polypeptide(L)'
;VPLLKFFCWEDVRIAAVNSLEPLLRSAKLATQKQVAGASVQFCHEMFTYLWQHLMTALGKESEPAVIDSMVEAVRDIVDLMPEMLTDEQKAHAFKAMEKVMAQCLERRTERLKRKQSEDFDEEEAEALREENELEEELVQQVANTLGTMLKQYKDAVMPLVEAMLPGFYPMLDKSKSTAEERRIALGLMDDMLEYAPSTSAKFVKQMVPLFMEAMMEPGSPDLNQCAVYGLGIVAVNFSAELAPVLQQVLEGVVALVQAPDARSKEHEHRFDNAISTLGKLMATYGE
;
A
#
# COMPACT_ATOMS: atom_id res chain seq x y z
N VAL A 1 4.74 -5.05 27.18
CA VAL A 1 3.95 -5.59 26.04
C VAL A 1 3.76 -7.12 26.12
N PRO A 2 3.23 -7.69 27.22
CA PRO A 2 3.04 -9.14 27.33
C PRO A 2 1.88 -9.67 26.47
N LEU A 3 0.90 -8.81 26.15
CA LEU A 3 -0.34 -9.22 25.48
C LEU A 3 -0.20 -9.48 23.98
N LEU A 4 0.87 -8.98 23.33
CA LEU A 4 1.16 -9.31 21.92
C LEU A 4 1.44 -10.80 21.69
N LYS A 5 1.76 -11.55 22.75
CA LYS A 5 2.07 -12.98 22.70
C LYS A 5 0.99 -13.81 23.39
N PHE A 6 -0.16 -13.21 23.67
CA PHE A 6 -1.23 -13.89 24.38
C PHE A 6 -1.94 -14.86 23.42
N PHE A 7 -1.56 -16.13 23.51
CA PHE A 7 -1.96 -17.16 22.56
C PHE A 7 -3.45 -17.53 22.61
N CYS A 8 -4.15 -17.21 23.70
CA CYS A 8 -5.50 -17.71 23.92
C CYS A 8 -6.58 -16.99 23.09
N TRP A 9 -6.34 -15.73 22.71
CA TRP A 9 -7.37 -14.88 22.10
C TRP A 9 -6.77 -13.86 21.14
N GLU A 10 -7.19 -13.89 19.88
CA GLU A 10 -6.80 -12.96 18.81
C GLU A 10 -7.16 -11.51 19.15
N ASP A 11 -8.38 -11.27 19.63
CA ASP A 11 -8.86 -9.93 20.00
C ASP A 11 -7.98 -9.23 21.04
N VAL A 12 -7.39 -10.00 21.96
CA VAL A 12 -6.46 -9.44 22.96
C VAL A 12 -5.15 -9.01 22.30
N ARG A 13 -4.66 -9.77 21.31
CA ARG A 13 -3.47 -9.41 20.54
C ARG A 13 -3.76 -8.18 19.68
N ILE A 14 -4.89 -8.16 18.96
CA ILE A 14 -5.34 -7.01 18.15
C ILE A 14 -5.45 -5.75 19.01
N ALA A 15 -6.17 -5.81 20.13
CA ALA A 15 -6.31 -4.67 21.04
C ALA A 15 -4.95 -4.19 21.59
N ALA A 16 -4.04 -5.13 21.89
CA ALA A 16 -2.70 -4.78 22.33
C ALA A 16 -1.89 -4.07 21.23
N VAL A 17 -1.95 -4.56 19.99
CA VAL A 17 -1.31 -3.96 18.81
C VAL A 17 -1.85 -2.55 18.55
N ASN A 18 -3.18 -2.39 18.53
CA ASN A 18 -3.84 -1.13 18.23
C ASN A 18 -3.61 -0.05 19.30
N SER A 19 -3.11 -0.44 20.48
CA SER A 19 -2.71 0.51 21.52
C SER A 19 -1.31 1.10 21.34
N LEU A 20 -0.44 0.48 20.53
CA LEU A 20 0.98 0.83 20.47
C LEU A 20 1.23 2.23 19.91
N GLU A 21 0.64 2.55 18.75
CA GLU A 21 0.78 3.86 18.13
C GLU A 21 0.17 4.98 19.00
N PRO A 22 -1.07 4.85 19.54
CA PRO A 22 -1.66 5.89 20.37
C PRO A 22 -0.85 6.18 21.64
N LEU A 23 -0.21 5.15 22.22
CA LEU A 23 0.71 5.33 23.34
C LEU A 23 1.93 6.17 22.93
N LEU A 24 2.57 5.85 21.79
CA LEU A 24 3.71 6.61 21.26
C LEU A 24 3.33 8.04 20.92
N ARG A 25 2.18 8.24 20.29
CA ARG A 25 1.62 9.56 19.98
C ARG A 25 1.41 10.38 21.25
N SER A 26 0.85 9.76 22.29
CA SER A 26 0.64 10.41 23.59
C SER A 26 1.97 10.85 24.22
N ALA A 27 3.00 10.00 24.21
CA ALA A 27 4.32 10.37 24.71
C ALA A 27 4.97 11.49 23.87
N LYS A 28 4.90 11.42 22.54
CA LYS A 28 5.41 12.45 21.63
C LYS A 28 4.74 13.80 21.90
N LEU A 29 3.41 13.83 22.03
CA LEU A 29 2.65 15.04 22.35
C LEU A 29 2.96 15.58 23.74
N ALA A 30 3.13 14.72 24.75
CA ALA A 30 3.49 15.13 26.10
C ALA A 30 4.88 15.80 26.13
N THR A 31 5.84 15.25 25.38
CA THR A 31 7.18 15.85 25.22
C THR A 31 7.10 17.21 24.50
N GLN A 32 6.33 17.32 23.42
CA GLN A 32 6.13 18.58 22.69
C GLN A 32 5.48 19.66 23.57
N LYS A 33 4.53 19.26 24.43
CA LYS A 33 3.85 20.14 25.39
C LYS A 33 4.64 20.38 26.68
N GLN A 34 5.85 19.84 26.79
CA GLN A 34 6.72 19.97 27.97
C GLN A 34 6.03 19.54 29.27
N VAL A 35 5.22 18.48 29.21
CA VAL A 35 4.57 17.90 30.39
C VAL A 35 5.66 17.36 31.33
N ALA A 36 5.53 17.62 32.63
CA ALA A 36 6.50 17.17 33.62
C ALA A 36 6.73 15.64 33.54
N GLY A 37 7.99 15.23 33.42
CA GLY A 37 8.37 13.82 33.29
C GLY A 37 8.41 13.29 31.85
N ALA A 38 7.87 14.02 30.87
CA ALA A 38 8.01 13.66 29.46
C ALA A 38 9.36 14.18 28.90
N SER A 39 10.02 13.36 28.09
CA SER A 39 11.28 13.72 27.45
C SER A 39 11.48 12.99 26.12
N VAL A 40 12.35 13.52 25.27
CA VAL A 40 12.77 12.84 24.03
C VAL A 40 13.36 11.47 24.34
N GLN A 41 14.15 11.36 25.42
CA GLN A 41 14.73 10.11 25.88
C GLN A 41 13.63 9.08 26.24
N PHE A 42 12.59 9.50 26.96
CA PHE A 42 11.46 8.64 27.28
C PHE A 42 10.74 8.14 26.02
N CYS A 43 10.50 9.02 25.03
CA CYS A 43 9.92 8.62 23.75
C CYS A 43 10.78 7.59 23.02
N HIS A 44 12.10 7.79 23.01
CA HIS A 44 13.04 6.86 22.37
C HIS A 44 13.06 5.49 23.05
N GLU A 45 13.10 5.45 24.38
CA GLU A 45 13.04 4.21 25.16
C GLU A 45 11.73 3.46 24.93
N MET A 46 10.61 4.19 24.93
CA MET A 46 9.30 3.60 24.69
C MET A 46 9.19 3.06 23.26
N PHE A 47 9.60 3.84 22.26
CA PHE A 47 9.68 3.37 20.87
C PHE A 47 10.51 2.10 20.75
N THR A 48 11.75 2.12 21.25
CA THR A 48 12.67 0.98 21.17
C THR A 48 12.05 -0.28 21.76
N TYR A 49 11.43 -0.15 22.94
CA TYR A 49 10.78 -1.26 23.61
C TYR A 49 9.58 -1.78 22.82
N LEU A 50 8.66 -0.91 22.39
CA LEU A 50 7.46 -1.33 21.66
C LEU A 50 7.80 -1.93 20.29
N TRP A 51 8.68 -1.27 19.53
CA TRP A 51 9.11 -1.71 18.20
C TRP A 51 9.72 -3.10 18.23
N GLN A 52 10.66 -3.35 19.15
CA GLN A 52 11.28 -4.67 19.28
C GLN A 52 10.24 -5.77 19.55
N HIS A 53 9.25 -5.48 20.41
CA HIS A 53 8.22 -6.46 20.77
C HIS A 53 7.22 -6.68 19.64
N LEU A 54 6.83 -5.62 18.92
CA LEU A 54 5.97 -5.70 17.74
C LEU A 54 6.62 -6.53 16.64
N MET A 55 7.86 -6.20 16.24
CA MET A 55 8.57 -6.93 15.19
C MET A 55 8.81 -8.40 15.56
N THR A 56 9.09 -8.68 16.84
CA THR A 56 9.24 -10.07 17.33
C THR A 56 7.92 -10.84 17.28
N ALA A 57 6.79 -10.18 17.60
CA ALA A 57 5.47 -10.79 17.57
C ALA A 57 5.03 -11.06 16.12
N LEU A 58 5.15 -10.07 15.24
CA LEU A 58 4.87 -10.20 13.80
C LEU A 58 5.68 -11.33 13.16
N GLY A 59 6.96 -11.47 13.52
CA GLY A 59 7.80 -12.55 13.03
C GLY A 59 7.33 -13.97 13.42
N LYS A 60 6.41 -14.12 14.38
CA LYS A 60 5.91 -15.41 14.90
C LYS A 60 4.41 -15.62 14.71
N GLU A 61 3.68 -14.58 14.33
CA GLU A 61 2.23 -14.63 14.19
C GLU A 61 1.82 -15.52 13.00
N SER A 62 0.70 -16.24 13.18
CA SER A 62 0.10 -17.11 12.16
C SER A 62 -1.28 -16.62 11.73
N GLU A 63 -2.01 -15.93 12.61
CA GLU A 63 -3.40 -15.54 12.35
C GLU A 63 -3.47 -14.31 11.44
N PRO A 64 -4.04 -14.40 10.21
CA PRO A 64 -4.03 -13.32 9.24
C PRO A 64 -4.58 -11.99 9.77
N ALA A 65 -5.70 -12.01 10.50
CA ALA A 65 -6.30 -10.80 11.08
C ALA A 65 -5.38 -10.11 12.11
N VAL A 66 -4.58 -10.89 12.85
CA VAL A 66 -3.60 -10.34 13.80
C VAL A 66 -2.39 -9.80 13.05
N ILE A 67 -1.93 -10.48 11.99
CA ILE A 67 -0.84 -10.02 11.12
C ILE A 67 -1.23 -8.67 10.50
N ASP A 68 -2.44 -8.56 9.97
CA ASP A 68 -2.96 -7.33 9.37
C ASP A 68 -2.84 -6.13 10.33
N SER A 69 -3.39 -6.27 11.55
CA SER A 69 -3.28 -5.25 12.60
C SER A 69 -1.81 -4.95 12.96
N MET A 70 -0.94 -5.95 13.00
CA MET A 70 0.49 -5.76 13.29
C MET A 70 1.22 -5.00 12.18
N VAL A 71 0.91 -5.29 10.91
CA VAL A 71 1.47 -4.57 9.76
C VAL A 71 0.96 -3.12 9.76
N GLU A 72 -0.32 -2.89 10.09
CA GLU A 72 -0.86 -1.55 10.33
C GLU A 72 -0.14 -0.79 11.43
N ALA A 73 0.06 -1.41 12.59
CA ALA A 73 0.82 -0.75 13.66
C ALA A 73 2.26 -0.43 13.23
N VAL A 74 2.91 -1.28 12.41
CA VAL A 74 4.23 -0.97 11.84
C VAL A 74 4.15 0.29 10.96
N ARG A 75 3.21 0.34 10.02
CA ARG A 75 2.97 1.50 9.14
C ARG A 75 2.76 2.78 9.94
N ASP A 76 1.83 2.76 10.89
CA ASP A 76 1.41 3.96 11.61
C ASP A 76 2.51 4.48 12.55
N ILE A 77 3.29 3.58 13.15
CA ILE A 77 4.47 3.95 13.95
C ILE A 77 5.55 4.59 13.08
N VAL A 78 5.79 4.06 11.87
CA VAL A 78 6.73 4.65 10.91
C VAL A 78 6.29 6.03 10.47
N ASP A 79 5.00 6.24 10.17
CA ASP A 79 4.50 7.58 9.78
C ASP A 79 4.55 8.57 10.95
N LEU A 80 4.32 8.10 12.18
CA LEU A 80 4.33 8.94 13.38
C LEU A 80 5.74 9.44 13.75
N MET A 81 6.75 8.55 13.70
CA MET A 81 8.12 8.84 14.16
C MET A 81 9.18 8.28 13.22
N PRO A 82 9.22 8.73 11.95
CA PRO A 82 10.19 8.25 10.96
C PRO A 82 11.65 8.47 11.40
N GLU A 83 11.90 9.49 12.22
CA GLU A 83 13.22 9.82 12.76
C GLU A 83 13.80 8.76 13.71
N MET A 84 12.98 7.84 14.21
CA MET A 84 13.37 6.88 15.24
C MET A 84 13.93 5.57 14.69
N LEU A 85 13.69 5.25 13.42
CA LEU A 85 14.13 3.99 12.82
C LEU A 85 15.57 4.08 12.30
N THR A 86 16.42 3.17 12.76
CA THR A 86 17.73 2.92 12.13
C THR A 86 17.59 2.19 10.80
N ASP A 87 18.62 2.22 9.95
CA ASP A 87 18.60 1.49 8.68
C ASP A 87 18.47 -0.03 8.87
N GLU A 88 19.03 -0.57 9.96
CA GLU A 88 18.85 -1.97 10.34
C GLU A 88 17.39 -2.27 10.70
N GLN A 89 16.73 -1.39 11.45
CA GLN A 89 15.31 -1.54 11.80
C GLN A 89 14.41 -1.42 10.57
N LYS A 90 14.72 -0.52 9.63
CA LYS A 90 14.04 -0.44 8.32
C LYS A 90 14.19 -1.76 7.57
N ALA A 91 15.43 -2.25 7.39
CA ALA A 91 15.68 -3.51 6.70
C ALA A 91 14.96 -4.71 7.37
N HIS A 92 14.89 -4.72 8.71
CA HIS A 92 14.13 -5.74 9.43
C HIS A 92 12.61 -5.63 9.20
N ALA A 93 12.05 -4.43 9.15
CA ALA A 93 10.65 -4.22 8.79
C ALA A 93 10.34 -4.74 7.38
N PHE A 94 11.19 -4.44 6.40
CA PHE A 94 11.05 -4.96 5.04
C PHE A 94 11.11 -6.50 4.99
N LYS A 95 12.02 -7.13 5.72
CA LYS A 95 12.05 -8.61 5.82
C LYS A 95 10.77 -9.20 6.42
N ALA A 96 10.16 -8.50 7.38
CA ALA A 96 8.88 -8.93 7.92
C ALA A 96 7.76 -8.80 6.87
N MET A 97 7.71 -7.70 6.12
CA MET A 97 6.76 -7.52 5.02
C MET A 97 6.97 -8.57 3.91
N GLU A 98 8.22 -8.87 3.56
CA GLU A 98 8.58 -9.92 2.59
C GLU A 98 8.06 -11.28 3.05
N LYS A 99 8.21 -11.60 4.34
CA LYS A 99 7.66 -12.84 4.90
C LYS A 99 6.14 -12.88 4.79
N VAL A 100 5.44 -11.80 5.16
CA VAL A 100 3.97 -11.73 5.04
C VAL A 100 3.54 -11.91 3.60
N MET A 101 4.19 -11.21 2.66
CA MET A 101 3.91 -11.33 1.23
C MET A 101 4.14 -12.75 0.71
N ALA A 102 5.23 -13.40 1.10
CA ALA A 102 5.52 -14.78 0.71
C ALA A 102 4.42 -15.76 1.18
N GLN A 103 3.91 -15.57 2.40
CA GLN A 103 2.80 -16.38 2.92
C GLN A 103 1.50 -16.13 2.14
N CYS A 104 1.21 -14.90 1.74
CA CYS A 104 0.05 -14.59 0.90
C CYS A 104 0.14 -15.29 -0.47
N LEU A 105 1.33 -15.31 -1.07
CA LEU A 105 1.58 -15.98 -2.36
C LEU A 105 1.48 -17.51 -2.28
N GLU A 106 1.96 -18.09 -1.17
CA GLU A 106 1.81 -19.53 -0.89
C GLU A 106 0.33 -19.90 -0.80
N ARG A 107 -0.45 -19.19 0.02
CA ARG A 107 -1.88 -19.42 0.16
C ARG A 107 -2.67 -19.16 -1.13
N ARG A 108 -2.28 -18.16 -1.93
CA ARG A 108 -2.83 -17.96 -3.30
C ARG A 108 -2.66 -19.22 -4.14
N THR A 109 -1.49 -19.84 -4.10
CA THR A 109 -1.21 -21.07 -4.86
C THR A 109 -2.09 -22.23 -4.40
N GLU A 110 -2.36 -22.34 -3.10
CA GLU A 110 -3.26 -23.34 -2.54
C GLU A 110 -4.72 -23.11 -2.95
N ARG A 111 -5.22 -21.87 -2.86
CA ARG A 111 -6.57 -21.51 -3.32
C ARG A 111 -6.77 -21.77 -4.81
N LEU A 112 -5.77 -21.49 -5.64
CA LEU A 112 -5.82 -21.79 -7.08
C LEU A 112 -5.90 -23.29 -7.37
N LYS A 113 -5.27 -24.15 -6.53
CA LYS A 113 -5.40 -25.61 -6.63
C LYS A 113 -6.77 -26.09 -6.18
N ARG A 114 -7.30 -25.55 -5.07
CA ARG A 114 -8.65 -25.87 -4.56
C ARG A 114 -9.73 -25.59 -5.61
N LYS A 115 -9.61 -24.48 -6.33
CA LYS A 115 -10.50 -24.11 -7.44
C LYS A 115 -10.51 -25.11 -8.61
N GLN A 116 -9.49 -25.95 -8.73
CA GLN A 116 -9.37 -27.00 -9.76
C GLN A 116 -9.75 -28.39 -9.26
N SER A 117 -10.17 -28.51 -7.99
CA SER A 117 -10.56 -29.78 -7.38
C SER A 117 -11.87 -30.31 -7.96
N GLU A 118 -12.02 -31.63 -8.02
CA GLU A 118 -13.28 -32.30 -8.38
C GLU A 118 -14.38 -32.05 -7.34
N ASP A 119 -14.00 -31.75 -6.09
CA ASP A 119 -14.90 -31.44 -4.97
C ASP A 119 -15.26 -29.95 -4.87
N PHE A 120 -14.94 -29.13 -5.89
CA PHE A 120 -15.23 -27.70 -5.87
C PHE A 120 -16.72 -27.42 -6.10
N ASP A 121 -17.43 -27.12 -5.04
CA ASP A 121 -18.86 -26.79 -5.04
C ASP A 121 -19.12 -25.31 -4.69
N GLU A 122 -20.40 -24.95 -4.48
CA GLU A 122 -20.81 -23.58 -4.19
C GLU A 122 -20.38 -23.10 -2.79
N GLU A 123 -20.32 -24.00 -1.80
CA GLU A 123 -19.89 -23.69 -0.44
C GLU A 123 -18.39 -23.39 -0.42
N GLU A 124 -17.59 -24.24 -1.08
CA GLU A 124 -16.15 -24.03 -1.25
C GLU A 124 -15.87 -22.76 -2.08
N ALA A 125 -16.72 -22.44 -3.06
CA ALA A 125 -16.60 -21.21 -3.83
C ALA A 125 -16.86 -19.95 -3.01
N GLU A 126 -17.77 -19.97 -2.04
CA GLU A 126 -18.00 -18.86 -1.10
C GLU A 126 -16.84 -18.74 -0.11
N ALA A 127 -16.39 -19.85 0.49
CA ALA A 127 -15.24 -19.84 1.39
C ALA A 127 -13.98 -19.27 0.70
N LEU A 128 -13.71 -19.64 -0.56
CA LEU A 128 -12.61 -19.06 -1.31
C LEU A 128 -12.79 -17.57 -1.61
N ARG A 129 -14.01 -17.04 -1.71
CA ARG A 129 -14.24 -15.60 -1.89
C ARG A 129 -13.83 -14.85 -0.63
N GLU A 130 -14.32 -15.28 0.54
CA GLU A 130 -13.95 -14.68 1.84
C GLU A 130 -12.44 -14.75 2.08
N GLU A 131 -11.81 -15.89 1.79
CA GLU A 131 -10.35 -16.03 1.91
C GLU A 131 -9.59 -15.11 0.95
N ASN A 132 -10.10 -14.85 -0.26
CA ASN A 132 -9.46 -13.93 -1.19
C ASN A 132 -9.56 -12.48 -0.72
N GLU A 133 -10.71 -12.07 -0.17
CA GLU A 133 -10.90 -10.72 0.36
C GLU A 133 -9.90 -10.42 1.49
N LEU A 134 -9.76 -11.34 2.45
CA LEU A 134 -8.77 -11.22 3.54
C LEU A 134 -7.32 -11.12 3.04
N GLU A 135 -7.02 -11.74 1.91
CA GLU A 135 -5.67 -11.73 1.34
C GLU A 135 -5.41 -10.46 0.52
N GLU A 136 -6.42 -9.95 -0.17
CA GLU A 136 -6.37 -8.63 -0.80
C GLU A 136 -6.15 -7.54 0.26
N GLU A 137 -6.84 -7.60 1.39
CA GLU A 137 -6.64 -6.69 2.54
C GLU A 137 -5.19 -6.76 3.06
N LEU A 138 -4.67 -7.97 3.31
CA LEU A 138 -3.32 -8.13 3.84
C LEU A 138 -2.24 -7.64 2.86
N VAL A 139 -2.41 -7.91 1.56
CA VAL A 139 -1.51 -7.41 0.51
C VAL A 139 -1.59 -5.89 0.39
N GLN A 140 -2.81 -5.31 0.45
CA GLN A 140 -3.02 -3.87 0.48
C GLN A 140 -2.30 -3.25 1.68
N GLN A 141 -2.31 -3.92 2.83
CA GLN A 141 -1.69 -3.43 4.05
C GLN A 141 -0.15 -3.49 3.99
N VAL A 142 0.41 -4.51 3.35
CA VAL A 142 1.84 -4.54 2.98
C VAL A 142 2.17 -3.38 2.03
N ALA A 143 1.41 -3.20 0.95
CA ALA A 143 1.63 -2.13 -0.02
C ALA A 143 1.59 -0.74 0.65
N ASN A 144 0.59 -0.48 1.50
CA ASN A 144 0.47 0.75 2.28
C ASN A 144 1.67 1.01 3.19
N THR A 145 2.23 -0.05 3.78
CA THR A 145 3.44 0.02 4.61
C THR A 145 4.66 0.41 3.77
N LEU A 146 4.82 -0.19 2.58
CA LEU A 146 5.89 0.16 1.66
C LEU A 146 5.75 1.60 1.14
N GLY A 147 4.54 2.01 0.77
CA GLY A 147 4.20 3.38 0.39
C GLY A 147 4.52 4.41 1.47
N THR A 148 4.19 4.10 2.72
CA THR A 148 4.55 4.94 3.88
C THR A 148 6.06 5.02 4.07
N MET A 149 6.79 3.91 3.94
CA MET A 149 8.25 3.90 3.99
C MET A 149 8.84 4.77 2.87
N LEU A 150 8.33 4.68 1.64
CA LEU A 150 8.73 5.53 0.52
C LEU A 150 8.43 7.01 0.81
N LYS A 151 7.23 7.33 1.31
CA LYS A 151 6.85 8.69 1.69
C LYS A 151 7.84 9.28 2.70
N GLN A 152 8.26 8.51 3.72
CA GLN A 152 9.10 8.99 4.80
C GLN A 152 10.60 9.02 4.45
N TYR A 153 11.08 8.02 3.72
CA TYR A 153 12.52 7.82 3.47
C TYR A 153 12.94 8.03 2.01
N LYS A 154 11.98 8.26 1.10
CA LYS A 154 12.18 8.59 -0.31
C LYS A 154 13.04 7.54 -1.02
N ASP A 155 13.92 7.97 -1.93
CA ASP A 155 14.86 7.12 -2.66
C ASP A 155 15.72 6.20 -1.78
N ALA A 156 15.94 6.55 -0.50
CA ALA A 156 16.84 5.79 0.38
C ALA A 156 16.35 4.36 0.66
N VAL A 157 15.04 4.11 0.62
CA VAL A 157 14.46 2.76 0.83
C VAL A 157 14.10 2.05 -0.47
N MET A 158 14.28 2.71 -1.62
CA MET A 158 13.91 2.12 -2.92
C MET A 158 14.59 0.77 -3.19
N PRO A 159 15.88 0.52 -2.86
CA PRO A 159 16.48 -0.80 -3.03
C PRO A 159 15.75 -1.93 -2.27
N LEU A 160 15.16 -1.63 -1.11
CA LEU A 160 14.39 -2.59 -0.33
C LEU A 160 13.00 -2.82 -0.95
N VAL A 161 12.36 -1.77 -1.46
CA VAL A 161 11.08 -1.88 -2.20
C VAL A 161 11.27 -2.68 -3.49
N GLU A 162 12.33 -2.42 -4.25
CA GLU A 162 12.64 -3.15 -5.50
C GLU A 162 12.75 -4.66 -5.28
N ALA A 163 13.32 -5.08 -4.16
CA ALA A 163 13.44 -6.50 -3.81
C ALA A 163 12.07 -7.18 -3.63
N MET A 164 11.03 -6.42 -3.29
CA MET A 164 9.67 -6.93 -3.07
C MET A 164 8.78 -6.89 -4.31
N LEU A 165 9.13 -6.11 -5.34
CA LEU A 165 8.34 -5.98 -6.57
C LEU A 165 7.99 -7.31 -7.27
N PRO A 166 8.84 -8.36 -7.26
CA PRO A 166 8.46 -9.65 -7.82
C PRO A 166 7.16 -10.24 -7.27
N GLY A 167 6.80 -9.94 -6.02
CA GLY A 167 5.54 -10.37 -5.42
C GLY A 167 4.31 -9.64 -5.99
N PHE A 168 4.48 -8.41 -6.48
CA PHE A 168 3.41 -7.58 -7.02
C PHE A 168 3.23 -7.74 -8.53
N TYR A 169 4.24 -8.21 -9.27
CA TYR A 169 4.13 -8.34 -10.74
C TYR A 169 2.96 -9.21 -11.22
N PRO A 170 2.59 -10.33 -10.58
CA PRO A 170 1.41 -11.10 -11.01
C PRO A 170 0.10 -10.28 -10.93
N MET A 171 0.03 -9.32 -10.01
CA MET A 171 -1.13 -8.46 -9.79
C MET A 171 -1.26 -7.35 -10.82
N LEU A 172 -0.21 -7.09 -11.62
CA LEU A 172 -0.28 -6.11 -12.72
C LEU A 172 -0.87 -6.72 -14.00
N ASP A 173 -0.91 -8.05 -14.10
CA ASP A 173 -1.41 -8.77 -15.28
C ASP A 173 -2.94 -8.91 -15.21
N LYS A 174 -3.64 -8.09 -16.01
CA LYS A 174 -5.11 -8.10 -16.14
C LYS A 174 -5.71 -9.48 -16.42
N SER A 175 -4.97 -10.37 -17.09
CA SER A 175 -5.47 -11.72 -17.39
C SER A 175 -5.41 -12.68 -16.18
N LYS A 176 -4.73 -12.29 -15.10
CA LYS A 176 -4.43 -13.16 -13.94
C LYS A 176 -4.84 -12.58 -12.60
N SER A 177 -5.35 -11.36 -12.58
CA SER A 177 -5.61 -10.60 -11.36
C SER A 177 -6.96 -9.90 -11.38
N THR A 178 -7.48 -9.63 -10.19
CA THR A 178 -8.71 -8.85 -9.99
C THR A 178 -8.43 -7.35 -10.23
N ALA A 179 -9.49 -6.55 -10.38
CA ALA A 179 -9.34 -5.10 -10.45
C ALA A 179 -8.72 -4.54 -9.16
N GLU A 180 -9.02 -5.16 -8.02
CA GLU A 180 -8.52 -4.77 -6.69
C GLU A 180 -7.03 -5.09 -6.54
N GLU A 181 -6.59 -6.30 -6.93
CA GLU A 181 -5.16 -6.65 -6.98
C GLU A 181 -4.36 -5.69 -7.86
N ARG A 182 -4.90 -5.32 -9.03
CA ARG A 182 -4.28 -4.32 -9.92
C ARG A 182 -4.22 -2.96 -9.25
N ARG A 183 -5.28 -2.55 -8.54
CA ARG A 183 -5.33 -1.27 -7.82
C ARG A 183 -4.23 -1.22 -6.76
N ILE A 184 -4.08 -2.28 -5.96
CA ILE A 184 -3.05 -2.38 -4.92
C ILE A 184 -1.65 -2.27 -5.54
N ALA A 185 -1.38 -3.05 -6.59
CA ALA A 185 -0.07 -3.07 -7.22
C ALA A 185 0.26 -1.73 -7.91
N LEU A 186 -0.70 -1.14 -8.63
CA LEU A 186 -0.53 0.18 -9.25
C LEU A 186 -0.38 1.29 -8.21
N GLY A 187 -1.08 1.22 -7.08
CA GLY A 187 -0.92 2.18 -5.99
C GLY A 187 0.51 2.20 -5.43
N LEU A 188 1.15 1.03 -5.29
CA LEU A 188 2.57 0.97 -4.93
C LEU A 188 3.47 1.57 -6.02
N MET A 189 3.14 1.37 -7.30
CA MET A 189 3.88 2.01 -8.40
C MET A 189 3.73 3.54 -8.36
N ASP A 190 2.54 4.05 -8.04
CA ASP A 190 2.29 5.48 -7.85
C ASP A 190 3.19 6.05 -6.74
N ASP A 191 3.23 5.39 -5.58
CA ASP A 191 4.07 5.79 -4.44
C ASP A 191 5.56 5.80 -4.81
N MET A 192 6.03 4.83 -5.60
CA MET A 192 7.41 4.79 -6.10
C MET A 192 7.72 6.01 -6.97
N LEU A 193 6.82 6.34 -7.91
CA LEU A 193 6.97 7.46 -8.84
C LEU A 193 6.84 8.82 -8.15
N GLU A 194 6.02 8.91 -7.11
CA GLU A 194 5.79 10.15 -6.37
C GLU A 194 6.90 10.42 -5.35
N TYR A 195 7.29 9.41 -4.58
CA TYR A 195 8.16 9.59 -3.41
C TYR A 195 9.63 9.21 -3.65
N ALA A 196 9.94 8.47 -4.71
CA ALA A 196 11.32 8.14 -5.08
C ALA A 196 11.60 8.38 -6.58
N PRO A 197 11.30 9.58 -7.12
CA PRO A 197 11.29 9.78 -8.56
C PRO A 197 12.65 9.58 -9.23
N SER A 198 13.75 9.85 -8.53
CA SER A 198 15.11 9.71 -9.07
C SER A 198 15.44 8.26 -9.39
N THR A 199 15.08 7.34 -8.50
CA THR A 199 15.35 5.90 -8.67
C THR A 199 14.26 5.23 -9.50
N SER A 200 13.02 5.72 -9.43
CA SER A 200 11.87 5.11 -10.11
C SER A 200 11.76 5.45 -11.59
N ALA A 201 12.53 6.43 -12.09
CA ALA A 201 12.55 6.83 -13.51
C ALA A 201 12.69 5.66 -14.49
N LYS A 202 13.45 4.62 -14.11
CA LYS A 202 13.66 3.41 -14.94
C LYS A 202 12.41 2.57 -15.17
N PHE A 203 11.39 2.71 -14.32
CA PHE A 203 10.15 1.93 -14.41
C PHE A 203 9.04 2.65 -15.20
N VAL A 204 9.12 3.97 -15.37
CA VAL A 204 8.05 4.81 -15.97
C VAL A 204 7.57 4.26 -17.32
N LYS A 205 8.50 3.89 -18.21
CA LYS A 205 8.15 3.36 -19.55
C LYS A 205 7.31 2.08 -19.49
N GLN A 206 7.48 1.27 -18.45
CA GLN A 206 6.73 0.03 -18.25
C GLN A 206 5.40 0.29 -17.51
N MET A 207 5.36 1.29 -16.63
CA MET A 207 4.19 1.64 -15.84
C MET A 207 3.13 2.42 -16.63
N VAL A 208 3.53 3.34 -17.51
CA VAL A 208 2.58 4.18 -18.26
C VAL A 208 1.54 3.38 -19.03
N PRO A 209 1.89 2.32 -19.79
CA PRO A 209 0.88 1.47 -20.44
C PRO A 209 -0.10 0.80 -19.46
N LEU A 210 0.37 0.41 -18.27
CA LEU A 210 -0.46 -0.23 -17.25
C LEU A 210 -1.47 0.75 -16.67
N PHE A 211 -1.05 1.99 -16.37
CA PHE A 211 -1.97 3.04 -15.95
C PHE A 211 -2.98 3.39 -17.04
N MET A 212 -2.55 3.48 -18.30
CA MET A 212 -3.48 3.74 -19.41
C MET A 212 -4.53 2.64 -19.56
N GLU A 213 -4.13 1.37 -19.44
CA GLU A 213 -5.06 0.24 -19.46
C GLU A 213 -6.05 0.29 -18.27
N ALA A 214 -5.54 0.52 -17.06
CA ALA A 214 -6.34 0.57 -15.84
C ALA A 214 -7.29 1.78 -15.78
N MET A 215 -6.88 2.93 -16.32
CA MET A 215 -7.73 4.13 -16.43
C MET A 215 -8.98 3.88 -17.27
N MET A 216 -8.89 2.99 -18.26
CA MET A 216 -9.96 2.67 -19.20
C MET A 216 -10.71 1.38 -18.85
N GLU A 217 -10.46 0.78 -17.69
CA GLU A 217 -11.12 -0.46 -17.27
C GLU A 217 -12.61 -0.22 -16.95
N PRO A 218 -13.55 -0.87 -17.66
CA PRO A 218 -14.97 -0.70 -17.39
C PRO A 218 -15.38 -1.22 -16.01
N GLY A 219 -16.27 -0.49 -15.33
CA GLY A 219 -16.86 -0.94 -14.07
C GLY A 219 -15.88 -1.08 -12.90
N SER A 220 -14.72 -0.41 -12.96
CA SER A 220 -13.67 -0.48 -11.93
C SER A 220 -13.28 0.93 -11.47
N PRO A 221 -14.18 1.68 -10.80
CA PRO A 221 -13.96 3.09 -10.48
C PRO A 221 -12.71 3.36 -9.64
N ASP A 222 -12.43 2.52 -8.63
CA ASP A 222 -11.27 2.67 -7.75
C ASP A 222 -9.94 2.39 -8.49
N LEU A 223 -9.96 1.42 -9.40
CA LEU A 223 -8.81 1.16 -10.27
C LEU A 223 -8.59 2.32 -11.25
N ASN A 224 -9.65 2.87 -11.84
CA ASN A 224 -9.55 4.04 -12.71
C ASN A 224 -9.00 5.24 -11.92
N GLN A 225 -9.45 5.43 -10.68
CA GLN A 225 -8.99 6.49 -9.79
C GLN A 225 -7.50 6.39 -9.47
N CYS A 226 -7.01 5.19 -9.14
CA CYS A 226 -5.58 4.95 -8.92
C CYS A 226 -4.79 5.23 -10.19
N ALA A 227 -5.22 4.67 -11.33
CA ALA A 227 -4.50 4.83 -12.58
C ALA A 227 -4.42 6.29 -13.07
N VAL A 228 -5.52 7.05 -12.94
CA VAL A 228 -5.53 8.46 -13.33
C VAL A 228 -4.70 9.32 -12.37
N TYR A 229 -4.60 8.95 -11.09
CA TYR A 229 -3.69 9.58 -10.13
C TYR A 229 -2.23 9.39 -10.56
N GLY A 230 -1.83 8.14 -10.85
CA GLY A 230 -0.52 7.79 -11.35
C GLY A 230 -0.11 8.55 -12.60
N LEU A 231 -0.98 8.64 -13.61
CA LEU A 231 -0.73 9.45 -14.81
C LEU A 231 -0.51 10.94 -14.48
N GLY A 232 -1.19 11.47 -13.47
CA GLY A 232 -0.95 12.80 -12.95
C GLY A 232 0.44 12.96 -12.32
N ILE A 233 0.91 11.96 -11.55
CA ILE A 233 2.27 11.94 -11.02
C ILE A 233 3.30 11.88 -12.15
N VAL A 234 3.07 11.03 -13.16
CA VAL A 234 3.94 10.94 -14.35
C VAL A 234 4.01 12.28 -15.07
N ALA A 235 2.88 12.98 -15.24
CA ALA A 235 2.88 14.29 -15.90
C ALA A 235 3.74 15.33 -15.16
N VAL A 236 3.80 15.28 -13.82
CA VAL A 236 4.57 16.24 -13.03
C VAL A 236 6.06 15.87 -12.96
N ASN A 237 6.36 14.59 -12.74
CA ASN A 237 7.72 14.14 -12.43
C ASN A 237 8.49 13.61 -13.66
N PHE A 238 7.79 13.16 -14.70
CA PHE A 238 8.34 12.42 -15.84
C PHE A 238 7.70 12.87 -17.17
N SER A 239 7.63 14.19 -17.35
CA SER A 239 6.88 14.79 -18.46
C SER A 239 7.43 14.40 -19.84
N ALA A 240 8.74 14.16 -19.96
CA ALA A 240 9.38 13.72 -21.19
C ALA A 240 8.95 12.29 -21.58
N GLU A 241 8.78 11.41 -20.60
CA GLU A 241 8.37 10.03 -20.79
C GLU A 241 6.89 9.90 -21.17
N LEU A 242 6.04 10.79 -20.66
CA LEU A 242 4.60 10.80 -20.94
C LEU A 242 4.26 11.53 -22.26
N ALA A 243 5.08 12.50 -22.69
CA ALA A 243 4.84 13.31 -23.89
C ALA A 243 4.47 12.50 -25.16
N PRO A 244 5.11 11.34 -25.47
CA PRO A 244 4.75 10.55 -26.65
C PRO A 244 3.34 9.99 -26.65
N VAL A 245 2.71 9.86 -25.47
CA VAL A 245 1.35 9.31 -25.29
C VAL A 245 0.37 10.32 -24.68
N LEU A 246 0.75 11.59 -24.64
CA LEU A 246 -0.04 12.67 -24.02
C LEU A 246 -1.45 12.74 -24.59
N GLN A 247 -1.61 12.59 -25.91
CA GLN A 247 -2.91 12.66 -26.55
C GLN A 247 -3.86 11.58 -26.01
N GLN A 248 -3.40 10.33 -25.95
CA GLN A 248 -4.22 9.22 -25.47
C GLN A 248 -4.56 9.37 -23.98
N VAL A 249 -3.61 9.86 -23.19
CA VAL A 249 -3.84 10.16 -21.77
C VAL A 249 -4.90 11.24 -21.61
N LEU A 250 -4.81 12.34 -22.37
CA LEU A 250 -5.78 13.42 -22.33
C LEU A 250 -7.18 12.95 -22.75
N GLU A 251 -7.29 12.17 -23.82
CA GLU A 251 -8.55 11.57 -24.29
C GLU A 251 -9.20 10.72 -23.19
N GLY A 252 -8.42 9.86 -22.51
CA GLY A 252 -8.92 9.03 -21.41
C GLY A 252 -9.34 9.84 -20.19
N VAL A 253 -8.53 10.82 -19.76
CA VAL A 253 -8.87 11.71 -18.63
C VAL A 253 -10.15 12.50 -18.92
N VAL A 254 -10.28 13.06 -20.13
CA VAL A 254 -11.48 13.80 -20.54
C VAL A 254 -12.70 12.90 -20.59
N ALA A 255 -12.57 11.65 -21.06
CA ALA A 255 -13.65 10.68 -21.06
C ALA A 255 -14.17 10.39 -19.63
N LEU A 256 -13.27 10.24 -18.64
CA LEU A 256 -13.66 10.06 -17.24
C LEU A 256 -14.38 11.29 -16.67
N VAL A 257 -13.91 12.50 -17.01
CA VAL A 257 -14.52 13.77 -16.57
C VAL A 257 -15.90 13.99 -17.18
N GLN A 258 -16.09 13.59 -18.44
CA GLN A 258 -17.32 13.81 -19.20
C GLN A 258 -18.32 12.65 -19.10
N ALA A 259 -17.99 11.56 -18.40
CA ALA A 259 -18.89 10.44 -18.23
C ALA A 259 -20.22 10.91 -17.60
N PRO A 260 -21.39 10.43 -18.07
CA PRO A 260 -22.70 10.90 -17.58
C PRO A 260 -22.90 10.74 -16.07
N ASP A 261 -22.25 9.74 -15.49
CA ASP A 261 -22.27 9.37 -14.08
C ASP A 261 -21.01 9.81 -13.32
N ALA A 262 -20.14 10.65 -13.91
CA ALA A 262 -18.85 11.00 -13.34
C ALA A 262 -18.96 11.61 -11.92
N ARG A 263 -20.08 12.29 -11.62
CA ARG A 263 -20.34 12.92 -10.32
C ARG A 263 -21.27 12.09 -9.42
N SER A 264 -21.50 10.82 -9.74
CA SER A 264 -22.20 9.93 -8.82
C SER A 264 -21.34 9.68 -7.58
N LYS A 265 -21.97 9.26 -6.47
CA LYS A 265 -21.23 8.90 -5.24
C LYS A 265 -20.20 7.79 -5.47
N GLU A 266 -20.45 6.90 -6.41
CA GLU A 266 -19.55 5.80 -6.78
C GLU A 266 -18.33 6.28 -7.57
N HIS A 267 -18.46 7.39 -8.30
CA HIS A 267 -17.41 7.91 -9.19
C HIS A 267 -16.76 9.20 -8.70
N GLU A 268 -17.17 9.75 -7.55
CA GLU A 268 -16.74 11.09 -7.11
C GLU A 268 -15.22 11.20 -6.93
N HIS A 269 -14.58 10.19 -6.32
CA HIS A 269 -13.14 10.19 -6.12
C HIS A 269 -12.37 10.00 -7.44
N ARG A 270 -12.86 9.15 -8.35
CA ARG A 270 -12.33 9.01 -9.71
C ARG A 270 -12.40 10.34 -10.46
N PHE A 271 -13.53 11.03 -10.37
CA PHE A 271 -13.74 12.32 -11.02
C PHE A 271 -12.82 13.40 -10.47
N ASP A 272 -12.70 13.52 -9.15
CA ASP A 272 -11.81 14.48 -8.50
C ASP A 272 -10.34 14.26 -8.91
N ASN A 273 -9.89 13.00 -8.94
CA ASN A 273 -8.56 12.67 -9.42
C ASN A 273 -8.39 12.95 -10.92
N ALA A 274 -9.40 12.69 -11.76
CA ALA A 274 -9.34 13.02 -13.18
C ALA A 274 -9.25 14.53 -13.43
N ILE A 275 -9.99 15.36 -12.67
CA ILE A 275 -9.89 16.83 -12.72
C ILE A 275 -8.52 17.30 -12.26
N SER A 276 -8.00 16.75 -11.16
CA SER A 276 -6.65 17.07 -10.66
C SER A 276 -5.58 16.73 -11.70
N THR A 277 -5.66 15.54 -12.31
CA THR A 277 -4.74 15.10 -13.36
C THR A 277 -4.85 15.96 -14.62
N LEU A 278 -6.06 16.36 -15.04
CA LEU A 278 -6.24 17.32 -16.13
C LEU A 278 -5.53 18.65 -15.83
N GLY A 279 -5.66 19.16 -14.61
CA GLY A 279 -4.94 20.36 -14.16
C GLY A 279 -3.43 20.20 -14.21
N LYS A 280 -2.89 19.05 -13.76
CA LYS A 280 -1.46 18.72 -13.86
C LYS A 280 -0.98 18.67 -15.31
N LEU A 281 -1.73 18.02 -16.20
CA LEU A 281 -1.41 17.95 -17.63
C LEU A 281 -1.39 19.34 -18.27
N MET A 282 -2.37 20.20 -17.98
CA MET A 282 -2.41 21.57 -18.49
C MET A 282 -1.25 22.41 -17.96
N ALA A 283 -0.89 22.26 -16.68
CA ALA A 283 0.23 22.98 -16.10
C ALA A 283 1.59 22.54 -16.68
N THR A 284 1.74 21.26 -17.03
CA THR A 284 2.98 20.70 -17.59
C THR A 284 3.12 20.97 -19.10
N TYR A 285 2.04 20.85 -19.89
CA TYR A 285 2.10 20.82 -21.37
C TYR A 285 1.31 21.95 -22.05
N GLY A 286 0.73 22.88 -21.30
CA GLY A 286 -0.15 23.92 -21.84
C GLY A 286 0.54 25.08 -22.58
N GLU A 287 1.87 25.06 -22.70
CA GLU A 287 2.66 26.05 -23.46
C GLU A 287 2.90 25.61 -24.92
#